data_AF-A0A182SFG4-F1
#
_entry.id   AF-A0A182SFG4-F1
#
_cell.length_a   1.000
_cell.length_b   1.000
_cell.length_c   1.000
_cell.angle_alpha   90.00
_cell.angle_beta   90.00
_cell.angle_gamma   90.00
#
_symmetry.space_group_name_H-M   'P 1'
#
loop_
_entity.id
_entity.type
_entity.pdbx_description
1 polymer ?
#
loop_
_entity_poly.entity_id
_entity_poly.type
_entity_poly.pdbx_seq_one_letter_code
_entity_poly.pdbx_strand_id
1 'polypeptide(L)'
;LDIEDYLVGILQLASELSRYAVNSVILGDYERPLLISKFVADLNSGFRLLNLKNDALRKRFDALKYDVKKIEEIVYDISIRGLRTEAATVAPPAAVEPSSVEEAKQA
;
A
#
# COMPACT_ATOMS: atom_id res chain seq x y z
N LEU A 1 16.31 13.34 20.31
CA LEU A 1 16.37 13.25 18.85
C LEU A 1 16.24 14.66 18.31
N ASP A 2 17.15 15.10 17.45
CA ASP A 2 16.97 16.38 16.76
C ASP A 2 15.89 16.23 15.66
N ILE A 3 15.19 17.32 15.35
CA ILE A 3 14.14 17.34 14.33
C ILE A 3 14.75 17.06 12.96
N GLU A 4 15.95 17.57 12.69
CA GLU A 4 16.65 17.31 11.44
C GLU A 4 16.95 15.81 11.27
N ASP A 5 17.46 15.16 12.32
CA ASP A 5 17.72 13.72 12.32
C ASP A 5 16.44 12.90 12.09
N TYR A 6 15.33 13.32 12.70
CA TYR A 6 14.03 12.70 12.47
C TYR A 6 13.60 12.80 11.00
N LEU A 7 13.68 14.00 10.41
CA LEU A 7 13.30 14.21 9.01
C LEU A 7 14.19 13.43 8.04
N VAL A 8 15.49 13.33 8.33
CA VAL A 8 16.41 12.48 7.56
C VAL A 8 16.00 11.01 7.66
N GLY A 9 15.67 10.52 8.86
CA GLY A 9 15.21 9.15 9.07
C GLY A 9 13.92 8.83 8.31
N ILE A 10 12.98 9.78 8.23
CA ILE A 10 11.75 9.62 7.46
C ILE A 10 12.03 9.55 5.95
N LEU A 11 12.98 10.32 5.43
CA LEU A 11 13.39 10.22 4.02
C LEU A 11 14.05 8.87 3.73
N GLN A 12 14.87 8.35 4.64
CA GLN A 12 15.47 7.02 4.51
C GLN A 12 14.39 5.92 4.53
N LEU A 13 13.39 6.04 5.40
CA LEU A 13 12.26 5.12 5.44
C LEU A 13 11.53 5.05 4.09
N ALA A 14 11.30 6.19 3.43
CA ALA A 14 10.64 6.22 2.12
C ALA A 14 11.42 5.43 1.05
N SER A 15 12.76 5.53 1.06
CA SER A 15 13.61 4.74 0.16
C SER A 15 13.53 3.23 0.46
N GLU A 16 13.49 2.83 1.73
CA GLU A 16 13.28 1.43 2.10
C GLU A 16 11.89 0.92 1.72
N LEU A 17 10.85 1.76 1.81
CA LEU A 17 9.50 1.42 1.38
C LEU A 17 9.41 1.19 -0.13
N SER A 18 10.18 1.93 -0.94
CA SER A 18 10.27 1.68 -2.39
C SER A 18 10.87 0.31 -2.70
N ARG A 19 11.91 -0.11 -1.96
CA ARG A 19 12.47 -1.48 -2.07
C ARG A 19 11.46 -2.53 -1.61
N TYR A 20 10.75 -2.25 -0.51
CA TYR A 20 9.74 -3.13 0.01
C TYR A 20 8.55 -3.34 -0.94
N ALA A 21 8.13 -2.29 -1.64
CA ALA A 21 7.08 -2.38 -2.66
C ALA A 21 7.47 -3.36 -3.78
N VAL A 22 8.70 -3.28 -4.29
CA VAL A 22 9.21 -4.23 -5.30
C VAL A 22 9.20 -5.66 -4.76
N ASN A 23 9.73 -5.88 -3.57
CA ASN A 23 9.78 -7.22 -2.97
C ASN A 23 8.38 -7.79 -2.72
N SER A 24 7.41 -6.95 -2.33
CA SER A 24 6.03 -7.38 -2.10
C SER A 24 5.38 -7.88 -3.40
N VAL A 25 5.60 -7.18 -4.51
CA VAL A 25 5.11 -7.61 -5.84
C VAL A 25 5.71 -8.94 -6.27
N ILE A 26 7.01 -9.15 -6.02
CA ILE A 26 7.69 -10.42 -6.34
C ILE A 26 7.08 -11.58 -5.52
N LEU A 27 6.67 -11.31 -4.28
CA LEU A 27 6.00 -12.27 -3.42
C LEU A 27 4.50 -12.47 -3.74
N GLY A 28 3.95 -11.76 -4.73
CA GLY A 28 2.55 -11.83 -5.12
C GLY A 28 1.60 -11.00 -4.24
N ASP A 29 2.12 -10.16 -3.35
CA ASP A 29 1.31 -9.24 -2.54
C ASP A 29 1.20 -7.88 -3.26
N TYR A 30 0.07 -7.70 -3.95
CA TYR A 30 -0.22 -6.50 -4.75
C TYR A 30 -0.96 -5.40 -3.97
N GLU A 31 -1.40 -5.69 -2.74
CA GLU A 31 -2.06 -4.70 -1.88
C GLU A 31 -1.05 -3.80 -1.17
N ARG A 32 0.10 -4.35 -0.76
CA ARG A 32 1.16 -3.57 -0.10
C ARG A 32 1.67 -2.39 -0.94
N PRO A 33 1.99 -2.53 -2.24
CA PRO A 33 2.41 -1.40 -3.08
C PRO A 33 1.39 -0.27 -3.14
N LEU A 34 0.08 -0.58 -3.12
CA LEU A 34 -1.00 0.41 -3.11
C LEU A 34 -1.00 1.23 -1.82
N LEU A 35 -0.87 0.55 -0.68
CA LEU A 35 -0.79 1.20 0.64
C LEU A 35 0.48 2.06 0.76
N ILE A 36 1.61 1.54 0.30
CA ILE A 36 2.90 2.24 0.30
C ILE A 36 2.83 3.49 -0.58
N SER A 37 2.23 3.39 -1.78
CA SER A 37 2.07 4.51 -2.69
C SER A 37 1.32 5.68 -2.04
N LYS A 38 0.19 5.38 -1.39
CA LYS A 38 -0.59 6.39 -0.67
C LYS A 38 0.24 7.05 0.44
N PHE A 39 0.90 6.24 1.28
CA PHE A 39 1.71 6.76 2.38
C PHE A 39 2.87 7.65 1.91
N VAL A 40 3.59 7.23 0.86
CA VAL A 40 4.73 7.99 0.33
C VAL A 40 4.26 9.28 -0.38
N ALA A 41 3.08 9.28 -1.01
CA ALA A 41 2.47 10.49 -1.55
C ALA A 41 2.10 11.51 -0.46
N ASP A 42 1.52 11.05 0.65
CA ASP A 42 1.22 11.90 1.81
C ASP A 42 2.50 12.48 2.42
N LEU A 43 3.55 11.66 2.54
CA LEU A 43 4.87 12.07 3.01
C LEU A 43 5.48 13.15 2.11
N ASN A 44 5.52 12.92 0.79
CA ASN A 44 6.01 13.91 -0.18
C ASN A 44 5.24 15.23 -0.10
N SER A 45 3.91 15.17 0.08
CA SER A 45 3.08 16.36 0.27
C SER A 45 3.42 17.10 1.56
N GLY A 46 3.64 16.37 2.66
CA GLY A 46 4.08 16.94 3.93
C GLY A 46 5.44 17.64 3.83
N PHE A 47 6.43 17.02 3.18
CA PHE A 47 7.76 17.63 3.00
C PHE A 47 7.73 18.87 2.11
N ARG A 48 6.81 18.97 1.13
CA ARG A 48 6.63 20.19 0.31
C ARG A 48 6.16 21.39 1.12
N LEU A 49 5.43 21.17 2.22
CA LEU A 49 4.98 22.23 3.12
C LEU A 49 6.11 22.73 4.03
N LEU A 50 7.16 21.94 4.23
CA LEU A 50 8.31 22.32 5.03
C LEU A 50 9.19 23.27 4.22
N ASN A 51 9.35 24.51 4.68
CA ASN A 51 10.35 25.42 4.11
C ASN A 51 11.76 25.06 4.61
N LEU A 52 12.31 23.99 4.04
CA LEU A 52 13.65 23.50 4.37
C LEU A 52 14.67 24.55 3.97
N LYS A 53 15.38 25.18 4.91
CA LYS A 53 16.50 26.10 4.61
C LYS A 53 17.85 25.38 4.52
N ASN A 54 17.90 24.11 4.90
CA ASN A 54 19.11 23.29 4.93
C ASN A 54 19.36 22.58 3.58
N ASP A 55 20.57 22.75 3.02
CA ASP A 55 20.97 22.20 1.72
C ASP A 55 21.06 20.67 1.70
N ALA A 56 21.48 20.05 2.81
CA ALA A 56 21.64 18.60 2.89
C ALA A 56 20.29 17.86 2.94
N LEU A 57 19.31 18.42 3.64
CA LEU A 57 17.97 17.85 3.73
C LEU A 57 17.21 18.04 2.40
N ARG A 58 17.39 19.18 1.71
CA ARG A 58 16.87 19.40 0.36
C ARG A 58 17.38 18.36 -0.63
N LYS A 59 18.69 18.08 -0.66
CA LYS A 59 19.27 17.06 -1.54
C LYS A 59 18.66 15.67 -1.32
N ARG A 60 18.38 15.31 -0.07
CA ARG A 60 17.71 14.03 0.25
C ARG A 60 16.23 14.05 -0.13
N PHE A 61 15.55 15.17 0.06
CA PHE A 61 14.18 15.34 -0.41
C PHE A 61 14.09 15.25 -1.94
N ASP A 62 15.09 15.74 -2.68
CA ASP A 62 15.16 15.54 -4.13
C ASP A 62 15.30 14.07 -4.52
N ALA A 63 15.85 13.21 -3.65
CA ALA A 63 15.89 11.77 -3.91
C ALA A 63 14.50 11.12 -3.79
N LEU A 64 13.67 11.61 -2.85
CA LEU A 64 12.31 11.11 -2.62
C LEU A 64 11.45 11.13 -3.89
N LYS A 65 11.64 12.11 -4.78
CA LYS A 65 10.88 12.20 -6.03
C LYS A 65 11.06 10.96 -6.92
N TYR A 66 12.25 10.36 -6.89
CA TYR A 66 12.54 9.15 -7.66
C TYR A 66 11.92 7.92 -7.01
N ASP A 67 11.92 7.86 -5.68
CA ASP A 67 11.25 6.79 -4.93
C ASP A 67 9.74 6.81 -5.15
N VAL A 68 9.11 8.00 -5.10
CA VAL A 68 7.68 8.22 -5.41
C VAL A 68 7.38 7.72 -6.83
N LYS A 69 8.12 8.21 -7.82
CA LYS A 69 7.93 7.84 -9.23
C LYS A 69 8.02 6.32 -9.44
N LYS A 70 9.02 5.69 -8.82
CA LYS A 70 9.21 4.23 -8.92
C LYS A 70 8.02 3.47 -8.32
N ILE A 71 7.49 3.90 -7.18
CA ILE A 71 6.32 3.26 -6.56
C ILE A 71 5.06 3.46 -7.43
N GLU A 72 4.89 4.65 -8.02
CA GLU A 72 3.79 4.93 -8.96
C GLU A 72 3.86 4.04 -10.21
N GLU A 73 5.05 3.85 -10.79
CA GLU A 73 5.26 2.94 -11.93
C GLU A 73 4.87 1.49 -11.56
N ILE A 74 5.23 1.02 -10.37
CA ILE A 74 4.84 -0.31 -9.89
C ILE A 74 3.32 -0.43 -9.74
N VAL A 75 2.66 0.56 -9.12
CA VAL A 75 1.20 0.57 -8.94
C VAL A 75 0.48 0.65 -10.29
N TYR A 76 1.03 1.41 -11.23
CA TYR A 76 0.54 1.48 -12.59
C TYR A 76 0.61 0.11 -13.27
N ASP A 77 1.75 -0.57 -13.20
CA ASP A 77 1.94 -1.91 -13.75
C ASP A 77 0.97 -2.94 -13.15
N ILE A 78 0.73 -2.91 -11.84
CA ILE A 78 -0.26 -3.77 -11.17
C ILE A 78 -1.67 -3.50 -11.72
N SER A 79 -2.00 -2.23 -11.90
CA SER A 79 -3.34 -1.79 -12.32
C SER A 79 -3.63 -2.18 -13.77
N ILE A 80 -2.68 -2.02 -14.70
CA ILE A 80 -2.86 -2.41 -16.10
C ILE A 80 -2.86 -3.93 -16.30
N ARG A 81 -2.19 -4.69 -15.43
CA ARG A 81 -2.14 -6.16 -15.49
C ARG A 81 -3.33 -6.83 -14.79
N GLY A 82 -4.19 -6.06 -14.12
CA GLY A 82 -5.33 -6.59 -13.37
C GLY A 82 -4.90 -7.45 -12.17
N LEU A 83 -3.73 -7.17 -11.58
CA LEU A 83 -3.18 -7.95 -10.46
C LEU A 83 -3.71 -7.49 -9.10
N ARG A 84 -4.64 -6.52 -9.07
CA ARG A 84 -5.33 -6.17 -7.84
C ARG A 84 -6.14 -7.37 -7.39
N THR A 85 -5.96 -7.78 -6.15
CA THR A 85 -6.85 -8.78 -5.57
C THR A 85 -8.21 -8.10 -5.45
N GLU A 86 -9.16 -8.47 -6.32
CA GLU A 86 -10.56 -8.24 -5.98
C GLU A 86 -10.84 -9.07 -4.74
N ALA A 87 -10.68 -8.46 -3.57
CA ALA A 87 -11.20 -9.01 -2.34
C ALA A 87 -12.72 -9.09 -2.49
N ALA A 88 -13.21 -10.32 -2.71
CA ALA A 88 -14.58 -10.80 -2.56
C ALA A 88 -15.59 -10.51 -3.69
N THR A 89 -15.47 -11.23 -4.81
CA THR A 89 -16.63 -11.92 -5.40
C THR A 89 -16.82 -13.29 -4.75
N VAL A 90 -16.93 -13.35 -3.42
CA VAL A 90 -17.51 -14.52 -2.77
C VAL A 90 -19.02 -14.33 -2.86
N ALA A 91 -19.62 -15.00 -3.83
CA ALA A 91 -21.06 -15.10 -4.00
C ALA A 91 -21.75 -15.45 -2.66
N PRO A 92 -22.92 -14.87 -2.34
CA PRO A 92 -23.67 -15.28 -1.16
C PRO A 92 -23.99 -16.79 -1.26
N PRO A 93 -23.82 -17.58 -0.19
CA PRO A 93 -24.25 -18.96 -0.21
C PRO A 93 -25.76 -18.98 -0.46
N ALA A 94 -26.10 -19.52 -1.62
CA ALA A 94 -27.47 -19.77 -2.06
C ALA A 94 -28.22 -20.60 -1.03
N ALA A 95 -29.47 -20.19 -0.79
CA ALA A 95 -30.60 -21.02 -0.37
C ALA A 95 -30.33 -22.06 0.74
N VAL A 96 -30.55 -21.66 1.99
CA VAL A 96 -30.99 -22.61 3.02
C VAL A 96 -32.51 -22.73 2.89
N GLU A 97 -32.97 -23.58 1.97
CA GLU A 97 -34.25 -24.27 2.17
C GLU A 97 -33.97 -25.60 2.85
N PRO A 98 -34.54 -25.87 4.03
CA PRO A 98 -34.81 -27.22 4.46
C PRO A 98 -36.33 -27.42 4.36
N SER A 99 -36.77 -27.93 3.20
CA SER A 99 -37.99 -28.71 3.16
C SER A 99 -37.71 -30.09 3.78
N SER A 100 -38.70 -30.60 4.51
CA SER A 100 -38.82 -31.96 5.05
C SER A 100 -37.84 -32.37 6.16
N VAL A 101 -38.27 -32.28 7.43
CA VAL A 101 -38.41 -33.44 8.34
C VAL A 101 -39.35 -33.06 9.50
N GLU A 102 -40.63 -33.44 9.44
CA GLU A 102 -41.35 -33.80 10.67
C GLU A 102 -42.59 -34.66 10.35
N GLU A 103 -42.36 -35.96 10.16
CA GLU A 103 -43.40 -36.96 10.41
C GLU A 103 -42.78 -38.21 11.03
N ALA A 104 -43.48 -38.69 12.07
CA ALA A 104 -43.44 -40.03 12.66
C ALA A 104 -42.28 -40.43 13.59
N LYS A 105 -42.53 -40.25 14.90
CA LYS A 105 -42.29 -41.29 15.92
C LYS A 105 -43.27 -41.08 17.09
N GLN A 106 -44.44 -41.72 17.08
CA GLN A 106 -44.73 -42.96 17.83
C GLN A 106 -44.18 -42.97 19.28
N ALA A 107 -45.01 -42.58 20.23
CA ALA A 107 -45.28 -43.26 21.50
C ALA A 107 -46.56 -42.67 22.13
#